data_AF-A0A9J6PV57-F1
#
_entry.id   AF-A0A9J6PV57-F1
#
_cell.length_a   1.000
_cell.length_b   1.000
_cell.length_c   1.000
_cell.angle_alpha   90.00
_cell.angle_beta   90.00
_cell.angle_gamma   90.00
#
_symmetry.space_group_name_H-M   'P 1'
#
loop_
_entity.id
_entity.type
_entity.pdbx_description
1 polymer ?
#
loop_
_entity_poly.entity_id
_entity_poly.type
_entity_poly.pdbx_seq_one_letter_code
_entity_poly.pdbx_strand_id
1 'polypeptide(L)'
;MTTYKKYFIAVILLTPVLFWLLMLPTKIHGVHNIAMDKTVVVVNNFPDTDEERIQWWRKHQLTLQKKSGITVRETDYTWFIYDSDYSSASKKDSKLLCFAEMQSRSNCIRKDNLVLRVRYCKNGSVVFNMDYNRSDAREYRQRRGSDDEDVYQVY
;
A
#
# COMPACT_ATOMS: atom_id res chain seq x y z
N MET A 1 8.03 -30.65 -34.81
CA MET A 1 8.96 -29.50 -34.60
C MET A 1 8.35 -28.12 -34.88
N THR A 2 7.07 -27.97 -35.26
CA THR A 2 6.46 -26.64 -35.53
C THR A 2 5.71 -26.07 -34.33
N THR A 3 5.23 -26.92 -33.43
CA THR A 3 4.46 -26.51 -32.25
C THR A 3 5.30 -25.72 -31.25
N TYR A 4 6.53 -26.17 -30.94
CA TYR A 4 7.41 -25.45 -29.99
C TYR A 4 7.81 -24.05 -30.47
N LYS A 5 8.00 -23.86 -31.79
CA LYS A 5 8.27 -22.53 -32.39
C LYS A 5 7.08 -21.57 -32.21
N LYS A 6 5.84 -22.06 -32.32
CA LYS A 6 4.64 -21.25 -32.09
C LYS A 6 4.51 -20.81 -30.62
N TYR A 7 4.78 -21.71 -29.67
CA TYR A 7 4.81 -21.36 -28.25
C TYR A 7 5.94 -20.39 -27.92
N PHE A 8 7.12 -20.56 -28.52
CA PHE A 8 8.25 -19.66 -28.31
C PHE A 8 7.96 -18.22 -28.78
N ILE A 9 7.34 -18.07 -29.95
CA ILE A 9 6.90 -16.76 -30.46
C ILE A 9 5.81 -16.17 -29.56
N ALA A 10 4.86 -16.98 -29.09
CA ALA A 10 3.81 -16.52 -28.18
C ALA A 10 4.39 -16.00 -26.85
N VAL A 11 5.37 -16.68 -26.26
CA VAL A 11 6.05 -16.23 -25.03
C VAL A 11 6.75 -14.89 -25.26
N ILE A 12 7.50 -14.73 -26.36
CA ILE A 12 8.21 -13.48 -26.67
C ILE A 12 7.26 -12.29 -26.84
N LEU A 13 6.05 -12.51 -27.36
CA LEU A 13 5.05 -11.45 -27.54
C LEU A 13 4.27 -11.14 -26.26
N LEU A 14 4.12 -12.11 -25.35
CA LEU A 14 3.37 -11.93 -24.10
C LEU A 14 4.21 -11.28 -22.99
N THR A 15 5.52 -11.56 -22.93
CA THR A 15 6.38 -11.02 -21.86
C THR A 15 6.43 -9.49 -21.79
N PRO A 16 6.50 -8.72 -22.90
CA PRO A 16 6.55 -7.25 -22.83
C PRO A 16 5.22 -6.67 -22.36
N VAL A 17 4.10 -7.31 -22.72
CA VAL A 17 2.76 -6.90 -22.30
C VAL A 17 2.58 -7.11 -20.80
N LEU A 18 2.97 -8.28 -20.30
CA LEU A 18 2.96 -8.57 -18.86
C LEU A 18 3.87 -7.61 -18.10
N PHE A 19 5.07 -7.36 -18.61
CA PHE A 19 6.00 -6.41 -17.99
C PHE A 19 5.45 -4.98 -17.97
N TRP A 20 4.79 -4.54 -19.05
CA TRP A 20 4.17 -3.22 -19.08
C TRP A 20 3.01 -3.09 -18.08
N LEU A 21 2.21 -4.15 -17.91
CA LEU A 21 1.14 -4.17 -16.90
C LEU A 21 1.69 -4.03 -15.48
N LEU A 22 2.83 -4.64 -15.17
CA LEU A 22 3.51 -4.50 -13.87
C LEU A 22 4.08 -3.08 -13.66
N MET A 23 4.41 -2.38 -14.74
CA MET A 23 4.96 -1.02 -14.73
C MET A 23 3.87 0.08 -14.73
N LEU A 24 2.60 -0.28 -14.62
CA LEU A 24 1.52 0.71 -14.53
C LEU A 24 1.71 1.56 -13.26
N PRO A 25 1.63 2.91 -13.37
CA PRO A 25 1.84 3.76 -12.23
C PRO A 25 0.75 3.53 -11.18
N THR A 26 1.16 3.45 -9.92
CA THR A 26 0.24 3.39 -8.79
C THR A 26 -0.63 4.65 -8.75
N LYS A 27 -1.94 4.46 -8.75
CA LYS A 27 -2.92 5.55 -8.69
C LYS A 27 -3.48 5.67 -7.29
N ILE A 28 -3.43 6.88 -6.70
CA ILE A 28 -4.04 7.16 -5.40
C ILE A 28 -5.50 7.59 -5.63
N HIS A 29 -6.45 6.84 -5.10
CA HIS A 29 -7.89 7.13 -5.20
C HIS A 29 -8.44 7.91 -4.01
N GLY A 30 -7.87 7.75 -2.81
CA GLY A 30 -8.33 8.47 -1.63
C GLY A 30 -7.36 8.46 -0.47
N VAL A 31 -7.48 9.46 0.39
CA VAL A 31 -6.73 9.61 1.64
C VAL A 31 -7.74 9.98 2.72
N HIS A 32 -7.88 9.12 3.73
CA HIS A 32 -8.96 9.17 4.72
C HIS A 32 -8.40 9.10 6.12
N ASN A 33 -8.66 10.12 6.94
CA ASN A 33 -8.26 10.11 8.34
C ASN A 33 -9.34 9.39 9.15
N ILE A 34 -9.04 8.17 9.59
CA ILE A 34 -9.99 7.33 10.34
C ILE A 34 -9.86 7.50 11.86
N ALA A 35 -8.74 8.07 12.31
CA ALA A 35 -8.53 8.53 13.69
C ALA A 35 -7.48 9.66 13.71
N MET A 36 -7.26 10.24 14.89
CA MET A 36 -6.28 11.32 15.09
C MET A 36 -4.83 10.91 14.72
N ASP A 37 -4.51 9.62 14.85
CA ASP A 37 -3.20 9.01 14.64
C ASP A 37 -3.20 7.96 13.51
N LYS A 38 -4.28 7.87 12.73
CA LYS A 38 -4.46 6.82 11.70
C LYS A 38 -5.03 7.37 10.41
N THR A 39 -4.28 7.20 9.32
CA THR A 39 -4.73 7.52 7.95
C THR A 39 -4.75 6.27 7.09
N VAL A 40 -5.78 6.18 6.26
CA VAL A 40 -5.93 5.18 5.20
C VAL A 40 -5.66 5.83 3.86
N VAL A 41 -4.86 5.17 3.02
CA VAL A 41 -4.62 5.54 1.63
C VAL A 41 -5.14 4.41 0.77
N VAL A 42 -6.03 4.75 -0.16
CA VAL A 42 -6.60 3.80 -1.12
C VAL A 42 -5.90 4.01 -2.45
N VAL A 43 -5.33 2.94 -3.00
CA VAL A 43 -4.56 2.94 -4.24
C VAL A 43 -5.01 1.82 -5.16
N ASN A 44 -4.64 1.91 -6.44
CA ASN A 44 -4.65 0.81 -7.40
C ASN A 44 -3.28 0.65 -8.05
N ASN A 45 -2.96 -0.57 -8.48
CA ASN A 45 -1.67 -0.94 -9.07
C ASN A 45 -0.53 -0.63 -8.09
N PHE A 46 -0.66 -1.10 -6.85
CA PHE A 46 0.40 -0.96 -5.88
C PHE A 46 1.58 -1.86 -6.26
N PRO A 47 2.84 -1.47 -5.97
CA PRO A 47 3.97 -2.30 -6.33
C PRO A 47 3.93 -3.67 -5.66
N ASP A 48 4.38 -4.68 -6.39
CA ASP A 48 4.27 -6.07 -5.93
C ASP A 48 5.37 -6.41 -4.91
N THR A 49 6.59 -5.89 -5.10
CA THR A 49 7.74 -6.22 -4.26
C THR A 49 7.87 -5.30 -3.04
N ASP A 50 8.33 -5.84 -1.92
CA ASP A 50 8.48 -5.08 -0.67
C ASP A 50 9.38 -3.85 -0.82
N GLU A 51 10.46 -3.96 -1.60
CA GLU A 51 11.37 -2.84 -1.90
C GLU A 51 10.64 -1.72 -2.63
N GLU A 52 9.92 -2.04 -3.71
CA GLU A 52 9.19 -1.04 -4.48
C GLU A 52 8.04 -0.41 -3.66
N ARG A 53 7.40 -1.18 -2.77
CA ARG A 53 6.38 -0.65 -1.84
C ARG A 53 6.97 0.40 -0.89
N ILE A 54 8.16 0.13 -0.33
CA ILE A 54 8.88 1.08 0.55
C ILE A 54 9.33 2.31 -0.26
N GLN A 55 9.91 2.11 -1.44
CA GLN A 55 10.34 3.21 -2.32
C GLN A 55 9.14 4.08 -2.74
N TRP A 56 8.01 3.47 -3.09
CA TRP A 56 6.78 4.18 -3.39
C TRP A 56 6.33 5.03 -2.20
N TRP A 57 6.32 4.46 -0.99
CA TRP A 57 5.95 5.20 0.22
C TRP A 57 6.85 6.42 0.40
N ARG A 58 8.16 6.24 0.31
CA ARG A 58 9.14 7.33 0.45
C ARG A 58 8.93 8.46 -0.54
N LYS A 59 8.66 8.11 -1.79
CA LYS A 59 8.41 9.08 -2.86
C LYS A 59 7.14 9.91 -2.62
N HIS A 60 6.12 9.34 -1.97
CA HIS A 60 4.80 9.98 -1.83
C HIS A 60 4.47 10.49 -0.42
N GLN A 61 5.21 10.08 0.62
CA GLN A 61 4.86 10.36 2.03
C GLN A 61 4.67 11.85 2.31
N LEU A 62 5.51 12.73 1.76
CA LEU A 62 5.41 14.17 1.97
C LEU A 62 4.13 14.75 1.36
N THR A 63 3.77 14.31 0.16
CA THR A 63 2.53 14.73 -0.50
C THR A 63 1.31 14.19 0.24
N LEU A 64 1.37 12.95 0.72
CA LEU A 64 0.28 12.32 1.48
C LEU A 64 0.07 13.01 2.83
N GLN A 65 1.14 13.31 3.58
CA GLN A 65 1.10 14.07 4.83
C GLN A 65 0.48 15.46 4.65
N LYS A 66 0.82 16.15 3.55
CA LYS A 66 0.19 17.44 3.21
C LYS A 66 -1.31 17.30 2.95
N LYS A 67 -1.74 16.26 2.22
CA LYS A 67 -3.16 16.00 1.91
C LYS A 67 -3.99 15.64 3.13
N SER A 68 -3.41 14.86 4.04
CA SER A 68 -4.09 14.46 5.28
C SER A 68 -4.14 15.57 6.33
N GLY A 69 -3.41 16.68 6.13
CA GLY A 69 -3.28 17.76 7.11
C GLY A 69 -2.44 17.37 8.32
N ILE A 70 -1.62 16.32 8.19
CA ILE A 70 -0.84 15.77 9.30
C ILE A 70 0.56 16.36 9.26
N THR A 71 0.86 17.15 10.29
CA THR A 71 2.25 17.43 10.67
C THR A 71 2.75 16.25 11.51
N VAL A 72 3.92 15.70 11.19
CA VAL A 72 4.55 14.63 11.99
C VAL A 72 4.54 15.04 13.47
N ARG A 73 3.78 14.32 14.29
CA ARG A 73 3.59 14.62 15.72
C ARG A 73 4.64 13.86 16.55
N GLU A 74 4.84 14.29 17.79
CA GLU A 74 5.61 13.58 18.82
C GLU A 74 4.93 12.27 19.31
N THR A 75 3.91 11.79 18.60
CA THR A 75 3.12 10.61 18.95
C THR A 75 3.25 9.55 17.88
N ASP A 76 2.94 8.30 18.25
CA ASP A 76 2.86 7.22 17.25
C ASP A 76 1.84 7.61 16.17
N TYR A 77 2.16 7.31 14.92
CA TYR A 77 1.32 7.62 13.77
C TYR A 77 1.32 6.46 12.79
N THR A 78 0.14 6.02 12.32
CA THR A 78 0.03 4.85 11.44
C THR A 78 -0.67 5.19 10.14
N TRP A 79 -0.04 4.80 9.04
CA TRP A 79 -0.61 4.81 7.70
C TRP A 79 -0.97 3.38 7.28
N PHE A 80 -2.14 3.22 6.68
CA PHE A 80 -2.60 1.96 6.11
C PHE A 80 -2.83 2.15 4.61
N ILE A 81 -2.12 1.38 3.78
CA ILE A 81 -2.25 1.45 2.33
C ILE A 81 -3.03 0.22 1.87
N TYR A 82 -4.16 0.46 1.21
CA TYR A 82 -5.01 -0.59 0.66
C TYR A 82 -4.97 -0.53 -0.87
N ASP A 83 -4.61 -1.63 -1.51
CA ASP A 83 -4.76 -1.80 -2.95
C ASP A 83 -6.17 -2.35 -3.23
N SER A 84 -7.13 -1.45 -3.41
CA SER A 84 -8.54 -1.80 -3.45
C SER A 84 -9.37 -0.76 -4.17
N ASP A 85 -10.40 -1.22 -4.87
CA ASP A 85 -11.47 -0.37 -5.37
C ASP A 85 -12.53 -0.09 -4.29
N TYR A 86 -13.24 1.03 -4.45
CA TYR A 86 -14.43 1.32 -3.66
C TYR A 86 -15.61 0.48 -4.11
N SER A 87 -16.36 -0.01 -3.14
CA SER A 87 -17.58 -0.79 -3.31
C SER A 87 -18.65 -0.29 -2.34
N SER A 88 -19.89 -0.66 -2.61
CA SER A 88 -21.00 -0.38 -1.70
C SER A 88 -21.03 -1.39 -0.56
N ALA A 89 -21.33 -0.91 0.65
CA ALA A 89 -21.50 -1.79 1.80
C ALA A 89 -22.73 -2.69 1.62
N SER A 90 -22.56 -3.99 1.90
CA SER A 90 -23.65 -4.77 2.48
C SER A 90 -23.65 -4.51 3.99
N LYS A 91 -24.82 -4.20 4.59
CA LYS A 91 -24.96 -3.78 6.00
C LYS A 91 -24.37 -4.73 7.06
N LYS A 92 -23.95 -5.94 6.68
CA LYS A 92 -23.43 -6.98 7.59
C LYS A 92 -22.00 -7.41 7.29
N ASP A 93 -21.30 -6.76 6.35
CA ASP A 93 -19.99 -7.24 5.95
C ASP A 93 -18.87 -6.68 6.85
N SER A 94 -18.49 -7.46 7.87
CA SER A 94 -17.37 -7.14 8.77
C SER A 94 -16.02 -7.07 8.03
N LYS A 95 -15.94 -7.58 6.80
CA LYS A 95 -14.73 -7.56 5.96
C LYS A 95 -14.51 -6.20 5.29
N LEU A 96 -15.48 -5.29 5.36
CA LEU A 96 -15.36 -3.95 4.76
C LEU A 96 -14.92 -2.89 5.77
N LEU A 97 -14.11 -1.94 5.30
CA LEU A 97 -13.80 -0.68 5.95
C LEU A 97 -14.49 0.43 5.17
N CYS A 98 -15.36 1.20 5.83
CA CYS A 98 -16.17 2.23 5.21
C CYS A 98 -15.83 3.63 5.71
N PHE A 99 -15.88 4.59 4.82
CA PHE A 99 -15.53 6.00 5.04
C PHE A 99 -16.82 6.83 5.17
N ALA A 100 -17.15 7.28 6.38
CA ALA A 100 -18.40 7.98 6.69
C ALA A 100 -18.45 9.40 6.07
N GLU A 101 -17.30 10.00 5.84
CA GLU A 101 -17.08 11.29 5.20
C GLU A 101 -17.39 11.29 3.70
N MET A 102 -17.38 10.12 3.06
CA MET A 102 -17.73 10.00 1.64
C MET A 102 -19.26 9.96 1.48
N GLN A 103 -19.80 10.90 0.72
CA GLN A 103 -21.24 10.97 0.43
C GLN A 103 -21.73 9.87 -0.53
N SER A 104 -20.80 9.19 -1.23
CA SER A 104 -21.11 8.13 -2.19
C SER A 104 -21.61 6.87 -1.50
N ARG A 105 -22.53 6.13 -2.15
CA ARG A 105 -22.92 4.77 -1.72
C ARG A 105 -21.78 3.76 -1.84
N SER A 106 -20.79 4.04 -2.70
CA SER A 106 -19.56 3.25 -2.83
C SER A 106 -18.46 3.91 -2.01
N ASN A 107 -18.50 3.71 -0.69
CA ASN A 107 -17.58 4.31 0.26
C ASN A 107 -16.81 3.28 1.09
N CYS A 108 -16.78 2.01 0.66
CA CYS A 108 -16.13 0.95 1.41
C CYS A 108 -15.06 0.25 0.59
N ILE A 109 -14.01 -0.20 1.27
CA ILE A 109 -12.94 -1.03 0.72
C ILE A 109 -12.84 -2.34 1.50
N ARG A 110 -12.21 -3.35 0.92
CA ARG A 110 -11.99 -4.63 1.61
C ARG A 110 -10.79 -4.55 2.55
N LYS A 111 -10.94 -5.06 3.78
CA LYS A 111 -9.90 -5.04 4.81
C LYS A 111 -8.72 -5.98 4.53
N ASP A 112 -8.95 -7.04 3.77
CA ASP A 112 -7.92 -8.03 3.40
C ASP A 112 -6.98 -7.54 2.28
N ASN A 113 -7.32 -6.41 1.66
CA ASN A 113 -6.48 -5.72 0.69
C ASN A 113 -5.45 -4.76 1.31
N LEU A 114 -5.17 -4.89 2.62
CA LEU A 114 -4.10 -4.14 3.28
C LEU A 114 -2.74 -4.67 2.84
N VAL A 115 -2.04 -3.90 1.99
CA VAL A 115 -0.77 -4.30 1.37
C VAL A 115 0.45 -3.75 2.10
N LEU A 116 0.30 -2.59 2.75
CA LEU A 116 1.37 -1.95 3.52
C LEU A 116 0.80 -1.20 4.72
N ARG A 117 1.43 -1.36 5.89
CA ARG A 117 1.25 -0.50 7.05
C ARG A 117 2.57 0.21 7.33
N VAL A 118 2.54 1.53 7.48
CA VAL A 118 3.70 2.33 7.89
C VAL A 118 3.43 2.95 9.25
N ARG A 119 4.24 2.61 10.26
CA ARG A 119 4.10 3.11 11.62
C ARG A 119 5.32 3.95 12.00
N TYR A 120 5.07 5.23 12.25
CA TYR A 120 6.01 6.12 12.89
C TYR A 120 5.90 5.91 14.40
N CYS A 121 7.02 5.64 15.04
CA CYS A 121 7.11 5.40 16.47
C CYS A 121 7.62 6.65 17.19
N LYS A 122 7.22 6.85 18.45
CA LYS A 122 7.72 7.95 19.31
C LYS A 122 9.24 7.99 19.43
N ASN A 123 9.90 6.84 19.41
CA ASN A 123 11.37 6.77 19.43
C ASN A 123 12.03 7.19 18.10
N GLY A 124 11.24 7.64 17.11
CA GLY A 124 11.66 8.08 15.79
C GLY A 124 11.95 6.95 14.80
N SER A 125 11.73 5.69 15.17
CA SER A 125 11.81 4.59 14.20
C SER A 125 10.57 4.52 13.32
N VAL A 126 10.76 4.06 12.09
CA VAL A 126 9.68 3.77 11.14
C VAL A 126 9.62 2.27 10.94
N VAL A 127 8.42 1.72 11.05
CA VAL A 127 8.15 0.29 10.85
C VAL A 127 7.25 0.12 9.64
N PHE A 128 7.66 -0.74 8.72
CA PHE A 128 6.89 -1.14 7.55
C PHE A 128 6.43 -2.58 7.76
N ASN A 129 5.13 -2.81 7.85
CA ASN A 129 4.57 -4.15 7.85
C ASN A 129 3.92 -4.45 6.51
N MET A 130 4.44 -5.46 5.82
CA MET A 130 3.91 -5.96 4.55
C MET A 130 2.81 -6.97 4.83
N ASP A 131 1.71 -6.86 4.09
CA ASP A 131 0.61 -7.83 4.11
C ASP A 131 0.16 -8.19 5.53
N TYR A 132 0.06 -7.20 6.42
CA TYR A 132 -0.09 -7.37 7.88
C TYR A 132 -1.20 -8.33 8.32
N ASN A 133 -2.25 -8.49 7.52
CA ASN A 133 -3.38 -9.37 7.83
C ASN A 133 -3.16 -10.84 7.39
N ARG A 134 -1.99 -11.20 6.84
CA ARG A 134 -1.66 -12.54 6.36
C ARG A 134 -0.71 -13.28 7.32
N SER A 135 -0.64 -14.60 7.18
CA SER A 135 0.22 -15.45 8.01
C SER A 135 1.72 -15.28 7.73
N ASP A 136 2.07 -14.79 6.54
CA ASP A 136 3.42 -14.55 6.03
C ASP A 136 3.79 -13.05 6.07
N ALA A 137 3.20 -12.30 7.01
CA ALA A 137 3.47 -10.88 7.17
C ALA A 137 4.95 -10.61 7.48
N ARG A 138 5.53 -9.63 6.78
CA ARG A 138 6.96 -9.27 6.88
C ARG A 138 7.10 -7.91 7.55
N GLU A 139 8.11 -7.74 8.38
CA GLU A 139 8.41 -6.46 9.04
C GLU A 139 9.79 -5.94 8.63
N TYR A 140 9.82 -4.66 8.24
CA TYR A 140 11.05 -3.92 8.00
C TYR A 140 11.10 -2.72 8.95
N ARG A 141 12.31 -2.36 9.39
CA ARG A 141 12.51 -1.26 10.33
C ARG A 141 13.60 -0.30 9.85
N GLN A 142 13.30 1.00 9.95
CA GLN A 142 14.25 2.10 9.80
C GLN A 142 14.49 2.74 11.18
N ARG A 143 15.75 2.96 11.56
CA ARG A 143 16.09 3.62 12.84
C ARG A 143 15.94 5.15 12.72
N ARG A 144 15.84 5.83 13.86
CA ARG A 144 15.80 7.29 13.89
C ARG A 144 17.11 7.86 13.38
N GLY A 145 17.06 8.72 12.37
CA GLY A 145 18.23 9.40 11.82
C GLY A 145 19.15 8.49 10.99
N SER A 146 18.69 7.29 10.64
CA SER A 146 19.40 6.44 9.69
C SER A 146 19.08 6.88 8.26
N ASP A 147 20.07 6.75 7.38
CA ASP A 147 19.86 6.97 5.95
C ASP A 147 18.78 6.03 5.41
N ASP A 148 18.19 6.42 4.28
CA ASP A 148 17.13 5.63 3.64
C ASP A 148 17.59 4.21 3.25
N GLU A 149 18.89 3.96 3.15
CA GLU A 149 19.42 2.63 2.87
C GLU A 149 19.47 1.71 4.11
N ASP A 150 19.32 2.23 5.33
CA ASP A 150 19.35 1.44 6.57
C ASP A 150 17.96 0.89 6.95
N VAL A 151 17.33 0.22 6.00
CA VAL A 151 16.11 -0.57 6.23
C VAL A 151 16.46 -2.04 6.20
N TYR A 152 16.22 -2.72 7.32
CA TYR A 152 16.47 -4.15 7.46
C TYR A 152 15.18 -4.89 7.79
N GLN A 153 15.07 -6.10 7.26
CA GLN A 153 14.01 -7.03 7.62
C GLN A 153 14.25 -7.56 9.03
N VAL A 154 13.20 -7.61 9.85
CA VAL A 154 13.27 -8.09 11.23
C VAL A 154 12.99 -9.60 11.31
N TYR A 155 12.01 -10.08 10.54
CA TYR A 155 11.60 -11.47 10.43
C TYR A 155 10.87 -11.74 9.11
#